data_AF-A0A379FJ37-F1
#
_entry.id   AF-A0A379FJ37-F1
#
_cell.length_a   1.000
_cell.length_b   1.000
_cell.length_c   1.000
_cell.angle_alpha   90.00
_cell.angle_beta   90.00
_cell.angle_gamma   90.00
#
_symmetry.space_group_name_H-M   'P 1'
#
loop_
_entity.id
_entity.type
_entity.pdbx_description
1 polymer ?
#
loop_
_entity_poly.entity_id
_entity_poly.type
_entity_poly.pdbx_seq_one_letter_code
_entity_poly.pdbx_strand_id
1 'polypeptide(L)'
;MQNRPAGACICEYCSDNVLNIEMIQNFQIKPSILDGNTLKFMLYTIVFFLLLTQGTGVRLMFPINENVATYYVEKHGFQDLTGDGSKEILYRSAEDLLNWFEQNNRSVDSE
;
A
#
# COMPACT_ATOMS: atom_id res chain seq x y z
N MET A 1 -12.86 15.61 -21.22
CA MET A 1 -12.56 14.82 -20.01
C MET A 1 -11.62 15.65 -19.16
N GLN A 2 -11.99 15.98 -17.92
CA GLN A 2 -11.17 16.80 -17.03
C GLN A 2 -9.91 16.03 -16.63
N ASN A 3 -8.73 16.63 -16.80
CA ASN A 3 -7.43 16.19 -16.28
C ASN A 3 -7.44 16.22 -14.73
N ARG A 4 -8.22 15.36 -14.09
CA ARG A 4 -8.20 15.17 -12.64
C ARG A 4 -7.41 13.91 -12.31
N PRO A 5 -6.52 13.94 -11.30
CA PRO A 5 -5.75 12.78 -10.90
C PRO A 5 -6.68 11.60 -10.57
N ALA A 6 -6.28 10.39 -10.97
CA ALA A 6 -7.06 9.17 -10.74
C ALA A 6 -7.18 8.84 -9.25
N GLY A 7 -6.24 9.30 -8.42
CA GLY A 7 -6.34 9.29 -6.97
C GLY A 7 -5.22 10.08 -6.30
N ALA A 8 -5.25 10.16 -4.97
CA ALA A 8 -4.21 10.75 -4.16
C ALA A 8 -3.94 9.93 -2.89
N CYS A 9 -2.82 10.20 -2.23
CA CYS A 9 -2.56 9.73 -0.88
C CYS A 9 -1.78 10.81 -0.13
N ILE A 10 -1.90 10.78 1.19
CA ILE A 10 -1.03 11.52 2.10
C ILE A 10 -0.10 10.51 2.74
N CYS A 11 1.18 10.82 2.74
CA CYS A 11 2.20 9.99 3.35
C CYS A 11 2.82 10.76 4.52
N GLU A 12 2.93 10.11 5.67
CA GLU A 12 3.61 10.62 6.85
C GLU A 12 4.67 9.60 7.27
N TYR A 13 5.93 10.02 7.37
CA TYR A 13 6.99 9.17 7.90
C TYR A 13 7.14 9.41 9.39
N CYS A 14 6.78 8.41 10.19
CA CYS A 14 6.62 8.53 11.63
C CYS A 14 7.95 8.30 12.37
N SER A 15 7.99 8.71 13.64
CA SER A 15 9.19 8.59 14.50
C SER A 15 9.58 7.14 14.85
N ASP A 16 8.70 6.18 14.61
CA ASP A 16 8.96 4.73 14.75
C ASP A 16 9.51 4.11 13.46
N ASN A 17 9.95 4.94 12.50
CA ASN A 17 10.50 4.56 11.20
C ASN A 17 9.49 3.82 10.30
N VAL A 18 8.20 4.01 10.53
CA VAL A 18 7.12 3.45 9.70
C VAL A 18 6.53 4.54 8.81
N LEU A 19 6.25 4.21 7.55
CA LEU A 19 5.54 5.09 6.63
C LEU A 19 4.02 4.90 6.77
N ASN A 20 3.31 5.88 7.29
CA ASN A 20 1.86 5.93 7.24
C ASN A 20 1.42 6.44 5.86
N ILE A 21 0.40 5.80 5.31
CA ILE A 21 -0.25 6.19 4.06
C ILE A 21 -1.75 6.28 4.33
N GLU A 22 -2.24 7.50 4.38
CA GLU A 22 -3.67 7.80 4.37
C GLU A 22 -4.13 7.86 2.91
N MET A 23 -5.02 6.93 2.55
CA MET A 23 -5.47 6.81 1.18
C MET A 23 -6.57 7.84 0.89
N ILE A 24 -6.24 8.89 0.12
CA ILE A 24 -7.23 9.86 -0.39
C ILE A 24 -7.69 9.45 -1.80
N GLN A 25 -8.59 8.46 -1.82
CA GLN A 25 -9.55 8.10 -2.88
C GLN A 25 -9.07 7.95 -4.34
N ASN A 26 -9.61 6.91 -5.01
CA ASN A 26 -9.80 6.98 -6.46
C ASN A 26 -10.92 8.00 -6.76
N PHE A 27 -10.58 9.14 -7.38
CA PHE A 27 -11.55 10.23 -7.61
C PHE A 27 -12.50 9.98 -8.79
N GLN A 28 -12.21 8.97 -9.63
CA GLN A 28 -13.01 8.66 -10.82
C GLN A 28 -13.96 7.47 -10.62
N ILE A 29 -13.65 6.53 -9.72
CA ILE A 29 -14.44 5.30 -9.52
C ILE A 29 -14.74 5.09 -8.03
N LYS A 30 -15.94 5.50 -7.59
CA LYS A 30 -16.47 5.13 -6.27
C LYS A 30 -17.22 3.79 -6.38
N PRO A 31 -16.91 2.74 -5.57
CA PRO A 31 -15.90 2.60 -4.52
C PRO A 31 -14.83 1.55 -4.93
N SER A 32 -14.04 1.84 -5.96
CA SER A 32 -13.06 0.88 -6.48
C SER A 32 -11.68 1.05 -5.82
N ILE A 33 -10.96 -0.07 -5.73
CA ILE A 33 -9.51 -0.07 -5.52
C ILE A 33 -8.81 0.82 -6.56
N LEU A 34 -7.64 1.35 -6.20
CA LEU A 34 -6.67 1.82 -7.19
C LEU A 34 -6.42 0.67 -8.17
N ASP A 35 -6.37 0.97 -9.47
CA ASP A 35 -6.05 -0.03 -10.48
C ASP A 35 -4.77 -0.79 -10.08
N GLY A 36 -4.74 -2.11 -10.29
CA GLY A 36 -3.73 -3.01 -9.74
C GLY A 36 -2.29 -2.61 -10.12
N ASN A 37 -2.11 -2.04 -11.31
CA ASN A 37 -0.82 -1.50 -11.74
C ASN A 37 -0.41 -0.26 -10.94
N THR A 38 -1.35 0.66 -10.69
CA THR A 38 -1.09 1.87 -9.90
C THR A 38 -0.67 1.51 -8.47
N LEU A 39 -1.37 0.54 -7.87
CA LEU A 39 -0.99 0.02 -6.56
C LEU A 39 0.41 -0.61 -6.58
N LYS A 40 0.72 -1.42 -7.59
CA LYS A 40 2.04 -2.06 -7.73
C LYS A 40 3.17 -1.02 -7.82
N PHE A 41 3.02 0.01 -8.65
CA PHE A 41 4.00 1.11 -8.75
C PHE A 41 4.13 1.90 -7.44
N MET A 42 3.02 2.09 -6.71
CA MET A 42 3.02 2.73 -5.41
C MET A 42 3.82 1.91 -4.39
N LEU A 43 3.60 0.59 -4.33
CA LEU A 43 4.38 -0.32 -3.50
C LEU A 43 5.87 -0.33 -3.87
N TYR A 44 6.22 -0.27 -5.16
CA TYR A 44 7.62 -0.14 -5.59
C TYR A 44 8.25 1.15 -5.09
N THR A 45 7.52 2.26 -5.17
CA THR A 45 7.98 3.55 -4.66
C THR A 45 8.21 3.51 -3.15
N ILE A 46 7.30 2.86 -2.39
CA ILE A 46 7.47 2.63 -0.96
C ILE A 46 8.74 1.81 -0.68
N VAL A 47 8.98 0.72 -1.43
CA VAL A 47 10.18 -0.11 -1.23
C VAL A 47 11.45 0.73 -1.36
N PHE A 48 11.58 1.52 -2.43
CA PHE A 48 12.74 2.41 -2.58
C PHE A 48 12.85 3.44 -1.46
N PHE A 49 11.73 4.03 -1.05
CA PHE A 49 11.70 4.97 0.06
C PHE A 49 12.19 4.32 1.37
N LEU A 50 11.68 3.14 1.72
CA LEU A 50 12.06 2.41 2.94
C LEU A 50 13.53 1.97 2.90
N LEU A 51 14.06 1.59 1.74
CA LEU A 51 15.49 1.29 1.60
C LEU A 51 16.37 2.53 1.83
N LEU A 52 15.97 3.69 1.30
CA LEU A 52 16.72 4.94 1.47
C LEU A 52 16.67 5.46 2.91
N THR A 53 15.54 5.30 3.58
CA THR A 53 15.33 5.81 4.95
C THR A 53 15.65 4.79 6.04
N GLN A 54 15.93 3.53 5.68
CA GLN A 54 16.00 2.40 6.61
C GLN A 54 14.70 2.24 7.42
N GLY A 55 13.57 2.48 6.77
CA GLY A 55 12.24 2.32 7.37
C GLY A 55 11.89 0.86 7.64
N THR A 56 11.06 0.63 8.67
CA THR A 56 10.72 -0.71 9.17
C THR A 56 9.47 -1.29 8.52
N GLY A 57 8.63 -0.45 7.92
CA GLY A 57 7.44 -0.90 7.19
C GLY A 57 6.52 0.23 6.78
N VAL A 58 5.30 -0.15 6.37
CA VAL A 58 4.25 0.75 5.93
C VAL A 58 2.94 0.43 6.65
N ARG A 59 2.17 1.47 6.97
CA ARG A 59 0.78 1.36 7.44
C ARG A 59 -0.14 2.01 6.43
N LEU A 60 -1.17 1.30 5.98
CA LEU A 60 -2.32 1.88 5.30
C LEU A 60 -3.35 2.25 6.36
N MET A 61 -3.66 3.53 6.41
CA MET A 61 -4.56 4.11 7.39
C MET A 61 -5.93 4.33 6.75
N PHE A 62 -6.97 3.91 7.48
CA PHE A 62 -8.38 4.09 7.16
C PHE A 62 -8.75 3.69 5.72
N PRO A 63 -8.66 2.40 5.35
CA PRO A 63 -9.17 1.93 4.07
C PRO A 63 -10.61 2.39 3.84
N ILE A 64 -10.92 2.83 2.62
CA ILE A 64 -12.20 3.46 2.30
C ILE A 64 -13.44 2.57 2.54
N ASN A 65 -13.27 1.25 2.50
CA ASN A 65 -14.29 0.28 2.85
C ASN A 65 -13.67 -1.10 3.12
N GLU A 66 -14.49 -2.02 3.64
CA GLU A 66 -14.06 -3.37 3.99
C GLU A 66 -13.56 -4.19 2.79
N ASN A 67 -14.10 -4.01 1.58
CA ASN A 67 -13.63 -4.73 0.39
C ASN A 67 -12.19 -4.34 0.05
N VAL A 68 -11.88 -3.04 0.14
CA VAL A 68 -10.52 -2.53 -0.06
C VAL A 68 -9.58 -3.03 1.03
N ALA A 69 -10.02 -3.00 2.30
CA ALA A 69 -9.23 -3.53 3.41
C ALA A 69 -8.93 -5.03 3.23
N THR A 70 -9.96 -5.81 2.92
CA THR A 70 -9.86 -7.26 2.68
C THR A 70 -8.96 -7.57 1.49
N TYR A 71 -9.03 -6.79 0.42
CA TYR A 71 -8.13 -6.93 -0.73
C TYR A 71 -6.65 -6.75 -0.33
N TYR A 72 -6.32 -5.73 0.48
CA TYR A 72 -4.94 -5.53 0.94
C TYR A 72 -4.45 -6.66 1.86
N VAL A 73 -5.32 -7.15 2.74
CA VAL A 73 -4.98 -8.28 3.62
C VAL A 73 -4.79 -9.57 2.82
N GLU A 74 -5.79 -9.97 2.03
CA GLU A 74 -5.80 -11.28 1.38
C GLU A 74 -4.91 -11.36 0.13
N LYS A 75 -4.78 -10.27 -0.64
CA LYS A 75 -4.02 -10.28 -1.91
C LYS A 75 -2.63 -9.71 -1.78
N HIS A 76 -2.42 -8.79 -0.83
CA HIS A 76 -1.14 -8.10 -0.65
C HIS A 76 -0.49 -8.38 0.71
N GLY A 77 -1.02 -9.32 1.49
CA GLY A 77 -0.37 -9.83 2.70
C GLY A 77 -0.20 -8.79 3.81
N PHE A 78 -1.07 -7.77 3.85
CA PHE A 78 -1.10 -6.84 4.97
C PHE A 78 -1.72 -7.50 6.21
N GLN A 79 -1.25 -7.10 7.39
CA GLN A 79 -1.75 -7.51 8.69
C GLN A 79 -2.67 -6.44 9.26
N ASP A 80 -3.83 -6.82 9.79
CA ASP A 80 -4.71 -5.90 10.51
C ASP A 80 -4.18 -5.65 11.94
N LEU A 81 -3.85 -4.40 12.25
CA LEU A 81 -3.38 -3.98 13.58
C LEU A 81 -4.50 -3.44 14.49
N THR A 82 -5.71 -3.29 13.98
CA THR A 82 -6.80 -2.61 14.70
C THR A 82 -7.38 -3.47 15.83
N GLY A 83 -7.25 -4.79 15.72
CA GLY A 83 -7.55 -5.76 16.78
C GLY A 83 -9.05 -6.00 17.05
N ASP A 84 -9.94 -5.11 16.63
CA ASP A 84 -11.39 -5.19 16.76
C ASP A 84 -12.11 -5.63 15.46
N GLY A 85 -11.35 -5.90 14.40
CA GLY A 85 -11.85 -6.34 13.09
C GLY A 85 -12.34 -5.21 12.19
N SER A 86 -12.22 -3.94 12.60
CA SER A 86 -12.56 -2.78 11.77
C SER A 86 -11.60 -2.55 10.60
N LYS A 87 -10.39 -3.15 10.64
CA LYS A 87 -9.35 -3.07 9.60
C LYS A 87 -8.95 -1.63 9.25
N GLU A 88 -8.98 -0.72 10.22
CA GLU A 88 -8.62 0.69 10.02
C GLU A 88 -7.12 0.89 9.86
N ILE A 89 -6.28 0.01 10.42
CA ILE A 89 -4.83 0.10 10.31
C ILE A 89 -4.29 -1.20 9.77
N LEU A 90 -3.78 -1.17 8.54
CA LEU A 90 -3.17 -2.33 7.88
C LEU A 90 -1.67 -2.14 7.79
N TYR A 91 -0.89 -3.10 8.27
CA TYR A 91 0.57 -3.02 8.29
C TYR A 91 1.23 -4.05 7.40
N ARG A 92 2.36 -3.68 6.81
CA ARG A 92 3.28 -4.62 6.17
C ARG A 92 4.72 -4.23 6.44
N SER A 93 5.55 -5.21 6.79
CA SER A 93 6.96 -4.97 7.09
C SER A 93 7.75 -4.62 5.83
N ALA A 94 8.86 -3.88 6.00
CA ALA A 94 9.79 -3.59 4.92
C ALA A 94 10.40 -4.88 4.34
N GLU A 95 10.68 -5.87 5.18
CA GLU A 95 11.19 -7.18 4.77
C GLU A 95 10.19 -7.91 3.86
N ASP A 96 8.91 -7.99 4.26
CA ASP A 96 7.87 -8.65 3.46
C ASP A 96 7.60 -7.93 2.14
N LEU A 97 7.72 -6.60 2.13
CA LEU A 97 7.62 -5.80 0.90
C LEU A 97 8.80 -6.03 -0.03
N LEU A 98 10.02 -6.10 0.50
CA LEU A 98 11.23 -6.37 -0.29
C LEU A 98 11.19 -7.77 -0.88
N ASN A 99 10.82 -8.78 -0.08
CA ASN A 99 10.65 -10.16 -0.55
C ASN A 99 9.64 -10.26 -1.70
N TRP A 100 8.51 -9.57 -1.58
CA TRP A 100 7.51 -9.50 -2.66
C TRP A 100 8.03 -8.75 -3.90
N PHE A 101 8.77 -7.66 -3.71
CA PHE A 101 9.38 -6.91 -4.80
C PHE A 101 10.34 -7.79 -5.61
N GLU A 102 11.24 -8.51 -4.93
CA GLU A 102 12.19 -9.41 -5.56
C GLU A 102 11.49 -10.54 -6.33
N GLN A 103 10.48 -11.17 -5.74
CA GLN A 103 9.72 -12.24 -6.39
C GLN A 103 9.04 -11.77 -7.68
N ASN A 104 8.49 -10.54 -7.68
CA ASN A 104 7.83 -9.96 -8.86
C ASN A 104 8.81 -9.56 -9.96
N ASN A 105 10.08 -9.29 -9.63
CA ASN A 105 11.09 -8.94 -10.64
C ASN A 105 11.77 -10.18 -11.21
N ARG A 106 11.96 -11.24 -10.42
CA ARG A 106 12.50 -12.52 -10.93
C ARG A 106 11.59 -13.17 -11.99
N SER A 107 10.28 -12.94 -11.93
CA SER A 107 9.34 -13.40 -12.96
C SER A 107 9.46 -12.69 -14.30
N VAL A 108 10.19 -11.56 -14.40
CA VAL A 108 10.39 -10.84 -15.67
C VAL A 108 11.59 -11.37 -16.44
N ASP A 109 12.58 -11.94 -15.76
CA ASP A 109 13.81 -12.49 -16.37
C ASP A 109 13.66 -13.96 -16.85
N SER A 110 12.44 -14.52 -16.77
CA SER A 110 12.14 -15.92 -17.08
C SER A 110 11.31 -16.11 -18.37
N GLU A 111 11.08 -15.03 -19.14
CA GLU A 111 10.44 -15.03 -20.47
C GLU A 111 11.43 -14.55 -21.55
#